data_AF-A0A0J9U2I1-F1
#
_entry.id   AF-A0A0J9U2I1-F1
#
_cell.length_a   1.000
_cell.length_b   1.000
_cell.length_c   1.000
_cell.angle_alpha   90.00
_cell.angle_beta   90.00
_cell.angle_gamma   90.00
#
_symmetry.space_group_name_H-M   'P 1'
#
loop_
_entity.id
_entity.type
_entity.pdbx_description
1 polymer ?
#
loop_
_entity_poly.entity_id
_entity_poly.type
_entity_poly.pdbx_seq_one_letter_code
_entity_poly.pdbx_strand_id
1 'polypeptide(L)'
;MRKWQLINIIRYFKIMYACYIDNIINSIFIILYYSSTNDKKNIFHISIVKYFSYDFFDKISEYIKHSDNVVSDGPKLDTGDDCNSFSEMYAKGSNTVWKNICEQFIKLCKLLPYLNNNKKDQNYRNDWNFLSYWLNFKLEENNLNGVICPYDFYSKMENYSTETLLPLIYSSNLIYNIDNEHLSRMKVLYILHDNYVKLDTIINKSTPPNPESLLEYSSTCSDNYKRARYLCEDKYRKFCEKLDSFKKNYEELFITAEGKGEQYTNNFKKLTEYDNSNIISTTLIGSAAGLIPLLGILYKFTPIGQVFNSQKRKLPKGHSNNIDEIMKTSLLNYENEQLNFNQEKYNIEYHPARIR
;
A
#
# COMPACT_ATOMS: atom_id res chain seq x y z
N MET A 1 -6.68 -23.39 -22.19
CA MET A 1 -6.78 -22.15 -21.40
C MET A 1 -7.14 -22.39 -19.93
N ARG A 2 -8.27 -23.02 -19.58
CA ARG A 2 -8.75 -23.15 -18.17
C ARG A 2 -7.81 -23.92 -17.21
N LYS A 3 -7.05 -24.90 -17.72
CA LYS A 3 -6.12 -25.72 -16.89
C LYS A 3 -4.91 -24.92 -16.38
N TRP A 4 -4.40 -23.98 -17.19
CA TRP A 4 -3.30 -23.09 -16.81
C TRP A 4 -3.71 -22.05 -15.75
N GLN A 5 -4.91 -21.48 -15.90
CA GLN A 5 -5.48 -20.59 -14.89
C GLN A 5 -5.69 -21.31 -13.55
N LEU A 6 -6.19 -22.54 -13.57
CA LEU A 6 -6.37 -23.34 -12.35
C LEU A 6 -5.03 -23.62 -11.63
N ILE A 7 -3.97 -23.95 -12.39
CA ILE A 7 -2.64 -24.23 -11.81
C ILE A 7 -2.06 -22.98 -11.13
N ASN A 8 -2.20 -21.80 -11.76
CA ASN A 8 -1.73 -20.56 -11.17
C ASN A 8 -2.52 -20.19 -9.91
N ILE A 9 -3.84 -20.41 -9.91
CA ILE A 9 -4.69 -20.20 -8.74
C ILE A 9 -4.29 -21.15 -7.59
N ILE A 10 -4.07 -22.43 -7.87
CA ILE A 10 -3.62 -23.41 -6.86
C ILE A 10 -2.25 -23.03 -6.31
N ARG A 11 -1.33 -22.59 -7.17
CA ARG A 11 0.00 -22.15 -6.76
C ARG A 11 -0.08 -20.90 -5.88
N TYR A 12 -0.92 -19.93 -6.22
CA TYR A 12 -1.19 -18.75 -5.41
C TYR A 12 -1.73 -19.11 -4.02
N PHE A 13 -2.75 -19.96 -3.94
CA PHE A 13 -3.29 -20.41 -2.65
C PHE A 13 -2.27 -21.20 -1.83
N LYS A 14 -1.43 -22.01 -2.48
CA LYS A 14 -0.36 -22.73 -1.79
C LYS A 14 0.67 -21.78 -1.18
N ILE A 15 1.04 -20.72 -1.89
CA ILE A 15 1.99 -19.72 -1.40
C ILE A 15 1.36 -18.87 -0.29
N MET A 16 0.11 -18.41 -0.44
CA MET A 16 -0.58 -17.72 0.64
C MET A 16 -0.70 -18.57 1.91
N TYR A 17 -1.03 -19.86 1.76
CA TYR A 17 -1.09 -20.78 2.89
C TYR A 17 0.30 -20.99 3.50
N ALA A 18 1.35 -21.09 2.69
CA ALA A 18 2.73 -21.16 3.17
C ALA A 18 3.10 -19.89 3.96
N CYS A 19 2.87 -18.69 3.44
CA CYS A 19 3.14 -17.43 4.15
C CYS A 19 2.38 -17.33 5.49
N TYR A 20 1.14 -17.83 5.51
CA TYR A 20 0.34 -17.90 6.73
C TYR A 20 0.94 -18.89 7.75
N ILE A 21 1.38 -20.06 7.29
CA ILE A 21 2.06 -21.04 8.13
C ILE A 21 3.43 -20.53 8.60
N ASP A 22 4.19 -19.83 7.78
CA ASP A 22 5.49 -19.24 8.16
C ASP A 22 5.29 -18.17 9.24
N ASN A 23 4.23 -17.37 9.15
CA ASN A 23 3.81 -16.47 10.23
C ASN A 23 3.59 -17.23 11.55
N ILE A 24 2.87 -18.36 11.51
CA ILE A 24 2.60 -19.19 12.69
C ILE A 24 3.88 -19.85 13.23
N ILE A 25 4.70 -20.43 12.37
CA ILE A 25 5.96 -21.09 12.74
C ILE A 25 6.90 -20.07 13.39
N ASN A 26 7.05 -18.88 12.81
CA ASN A 26 7.84 -17.80 13.39
C ASN A 26 7.29 -17.38 14.76
N SER A 27 5.97 -17.28 14.91
CA SER A 27 5.35 -17.01 16.21
C SER A 27 5.65 -18.11 17.24
N ILE A 28 5.61 -19.39 16.85
CA ILE A 28 5.95 -20.52 17.72
C ILE A 28 7.45 -20.48 18.08
N PHE A 29 8.32 -20.21 17.12
CA PHE A 29 9.77 -20.11 17.34
C PHE A 29 10.11 -19.02 18.35
N ILE A 30 9.47 -17.84 18.25
CA ILE A 30 9.58 -16.76 19.23
C ILE A 30 9.21 -17.26 20.63
N ILE A 31 8.08 -17.96 20.76
CA ILE A 31 7.59 -18.46 22.06
C ILE A 31 8.57 -19.46 22.65
N LEU A 32 9.06 -20.41 21.84
CA LEU A 32 10.03 -21.40 22.28
C LEU A 32 11.36 -20.75 22.70
N TYR A 33 11.83 -19.76 21.93
CA TYR A 33 13.04 -19.00 22.24
C TYR A 33 12.93 -18.29 23.59
N TYR A 34 11.87 -17.51 23.82
CA TYR A 34 11.64 -16.80 25.09
C TYR A 34 11.31 -17.73 26.26
N SER A 35 10.73 -18.89 25.99
CA SER A 35 10.52 -19.93 27.01
C SER A 35 11.85 -20.56 27.48
N SER A 36 12.87 -20.59 26.61
CA SER A 36 14.20 -21.14 26.94
C SER A 36 15.08 -20.17 27.73
N THR A 37 14.86 -18.86 27.63
CA THR A 37 15.72 -17.82 28.27
C THR A 37 15.33 -17.49 29.73
N ASN A 38 14.41 -18.27 30.33
CA ASN A 38 13.94 -18.14 31.72
C ASN A 38 13.34 -16.77 32.11
N ASP A 39 13.05 -15.92 31.12
CA ASP A 39 12.47 -14.59 31.30
C ASP A 39 10.93 -14.67 31.33
N LYS A 40 10.41 -15.39 32.34
CA LYS A 40 8.99 -15.75 32.47
C LYS A 40 8.02 -14.57 32.55
N LYS A 41 8.52 -13.36 32.87
CA LYS A 41 7.73 -12.12 32.89
C LYS A 41 7.33 -11.64 31.49
N ASN A 42 8.07 -12.04 30.44
CA ASN A 42 7.78 -11.67 29.05
C ASN A 42 6.88 -12.67 28.31
N ILE A 43 6.67 -13.87 28.85
CA ILE A 43 5.86 -14.93 28.23
C ILE A 43 4.36 -14.58 28.24
N PHE A 44 3.89 -13.83 29.26
CA PHE A 44 2.47 -13.54 29.44
C PHE A 44 1.91 -12.37 28.63
N HIS A 45 2.75 -11.64 27.88
CA HIS A 45 2.29 -10.55 27.00
C HIS A 45 2.32 -10.92 25.51
N ILE A 46 2.84 -12.09 25.15
CA ILE A 46 2.81 -12.63 23.78
C ILE A 46 1.62 -13.57 23.68
N SER A 47 0.42 -13.01 23.78
CA SER A 47 -0.78 -13.71 23.29
C SER A 47 -0.59 -13.94 21.79
N ILE A 48 -0.75 -15.18 21.37
CA ILE A 48 -0.63 -15.69 19.99
C ILE A 48 -1.76 -15.13 19.13
N VAL A 49 -1.66 -13.84 18.82
CA VAL A 49 -2.30 -13.14 17.72
C VAL A 49 -1.25 -12.09 17.32
N LYS A 50 -0.57 -12.27 16.19
CA LYS A 50 0.20 -11.18 15.60
C LYS A 50 -0.83 -10.07 15.30
N TYR A 51 -0.92 -9.09 16.19
CA TYR A 51 -1.82 -7.97 16.03
C TYR A 51 -1.18 -7.04 15.01
N PHE A 52 -1.79 -6.91 13.83
CA PHE A 52 -1.36 -5.95 12.82
C PHE A 52 -1.38 -4.56 13.44
N SER A 53 -0.20 -4.02 13.74
CA SER A 53 -0.09 -2.72 14.39
C SER A 53 -0.31 -1.61 13.37
N TYR A 54 -1.19 -0.68 13.73
CA TYR A 54 -1.40 0.57 13.01
C TYR A 54 -0.67 1.73 13.69
N ASP A 55 0.16 1.48 14.72
CA ASP A 55 0.70 2.54 15.57
C ASP A 55 1.72 3.42 14.84
N PHE A 56 2.37 2.90 13.79
CA PHE A 56 3.25 3.70 12.93
C PHE A 56 2.46 4.81 12.19
N PHE A 57 1.13 4.69 12.05
CA PHE A 57 0.33 5.74 11.43
C PHE A 57 0.32 7.05 12.23
N ASP A 58 0.66 7.03 13.52
CA ASP A 58 0.77 8.25 14.33
C ASP A 58 1.89 9.18 13.86
N LYS A 59 2.89 8.65 13.15
CA LYS A 59 4.01 9.39 12.55
C LYS A 59 4.12 9.18 11.04
N ILE A 60 3.03 8.80 10.38
CA ILE A 60 3.03 8.41 8.96
C ILE A 60 3.63 9.45 8.02
N SER A 61 3.44 10.74 8.31
CA SER A 61 3.99 11.84 7.51
C SER A 61 5.52 11.83 7.45
N GLU A 62 6.21 11.31 8.47
CA GLU A 62 7.67 11.14 8.46
C GLU A 62 8.05 9.96 7.55
N TYR A 63 7.37 8.83 7.70
CA TYR A 63 7.59 7.64 6.89
C TYR A 63 7.32 7.85 5.39
N ILE A 64 6.29 8.61 5.03
CA ILE A 64 6.01 8.99 3.63
C ILE A 64 7.19 9.77 3.04
N LYS A 65 7.69 10.79 3.75
CA LYS A 65 8.86 11.56 3.29
C LYS A 65 10.09 10.67 3.10
N HIS A 66 10.33 9.73 4.00
CA HIS A 66 11.42 8.78 3.84
C HIS A 66 11.22 7.90 2.59
N SER A 67 10.00 7.40 2.35
CA SER A 67 9.68 6.61 1.15
C SER A 67 9.86 7.41 -0.14
N ASP A 68 9.47 8.68 -0.17
CA ASP A 68 9.63 9.55 -1.36
C ASP A 68 11.11 9.82 -1.62
N ASN A 69 11.88 10.12 -0.56
CA ASN A 69 13.31 10.38 -0.67
C ASN A 69 14.08 9.19 -1.25
N VAL A 70 13.67 7.95 -0.95
CA VAL A 70 14.31 6.74 -1.51
C VAL A 70 14.23 6.70 -3.05
N VAL A 71 13.19 7.29 -3.64
CA VAL A 71 12.94 7.29 -5.09
C VAL A 71 13.67 8.44 -5.80
N SER A 72 13.76 9.63 -5.19
CA SER A 72 14.31 10.84 -5.85
C SER A 72 15.82 11.03 -5.67
N ASP A 73 16.33 10.99 -4.44
CA ASP A 73 17.73 11.38 -4.09
C ASP A 73 18.25 10.63 -2.85
N GLY A 74 17.74 9.43 -2.60
CA GLY A 74 17.98 8.68 -1.37
C GLY A 74 19.45 8.31 -1.16
N PRO A 75 19.80 7.81 0.05
CA PRO A 75 21.16 7.40 0.34
C PRO A 75 21.64 6.38 -0.70
N LYS A 76 22.94 6.41 -0.99
CA LYS A 76 23.54 5.39 -1.85
C LYS A 76 23.59 4.04 -1.11
N LEU A 77 23.57 2.96 -1.87
CA LEU A 77 23.85 1.63 -1.34
C LEU A 77 25.31 1.53 -0.93
N ASP A 78 25.59 0.73 0.09
CA ASP A 78 26.97 0.48 0.46
C ASP A 78 27.57 -0.61 -0.43
N THR A 79 28.89 -0.78 -0.40
CA THR A 79 29.57 -1.69 -1.34
C THR A 79 29.21 -3.15 -1.07
N GLY A 80 28.89 -3.49 0.18
CA GLY A 80 28.39 -4.81 0.58
C GLY A 80 26.89 -5.05 0.36
N ASP A 81 26.18 -4.12 -0.28
CA ASP A 81 24.75 -4.24 -0.59
C ASP A 81 24.52 -4.66 -2.06
N ASP A 82 24.48 -5.98 -2.32
CA ASP A 82 24.41 -6.55 -3.66
C ASP A 82 22.99 -7.03 -4.05
N CYS A 83 22.13 -6.07 -4.37
CA CYS A 83 20.79 -6.35 -4.90
C CYS A 83 20.78 -6.99 -6.30
N ASN A 84 21.89 -6.93 -7.06
CA ASN A 84 21.98 -7.60 -8.36
C ASN A 84 22.04 -9.11 -8.16
N SER A 85 23.01 -9.58 -7.36
CA SER A 85 23.17 -11.02 -7.08
C SER A 85 21.96 -11.60 -6.36
N PHE A 86 21.36 -10.85 -5.43
CA PHE A 86 20.08 -11.23 -4.80
C PHE A 86 19.00 -11.50 -5.86
N SER A 87 18.78 -10.54 -6.76
CA SER A 87 17.75 -10.66 -7.81
C SER A 87 18.02 -11.84 -8.73
N GLU A 88 19.25 -11.98 -9.23
CA GLU A 88 19.63 -13.06 -10.14
C GLU A 88 19.38 -14.44 -9.54
N MET A 89 19.73 -14.63 -8.26
CA MET A 89 19.58 -15.91 -7.58
C MET A 89 18.11 -16.27 -7.34
N TYR A 90 17.30 -15.33 -6.84
CA TYR A 90 15.97 -15.67 -6.32
C TYR A 90 14.81 -15.35 -7.26
N ALA A 91 14.96 -14.40 -8.18
CA ALA A 91 13.94 -14.03 -9.14
C ALA A 91 13.93 -14.88 -10.42
N LYS A 92 14.84 -15.87 -10.52
CA LYS A 92 15.09 -16.72 -11.70
C LYS A 92 15.62 -15.90 -12.89
N GLY A 93 16.72 -15.19 -12.69
CA GLY A 93 17.37 -14.31 -13.67
C GLY A 93 17.35 -12.85 -13.23
N SER A 94 18.07 -11.99 -13.95
CA SER A 94 18.18 -10.56 -13.64
C SER A 94 16.81 -9.88 -13.75
N ASN A 95 16.15 -9.71 -12.61
CA ASN A 95 14.81 -9.13 -12.51
C ASN A 95 14.91 -7.73 -11.91
N THR A 96 14.59 -6.73 -12.73
CA THR A 96 14.70 -5.31 -12.34
C THR A 96 13.76 -4.94 -11.20
N VAL A 97 12.60 -5.58 -11.10
CA VAL A 97 11.63 -5.33 -10.03
C VAL A 97 12.18 -5.81 -8.68
N TRP A 98 12.69 -7.04 -8.61
CA TRP A 98 13.27 -7.59 -7.38
C TRP A 98 14.47 -6.78 -6.91
N LYS A 99 15.34 -6.41 -7.86
CA LYS A 99 16.46 -5.53 -7.60
C LYS A 99 15.98 -4.20 -7.04
N ASN A 100 15.06 -3.51 -7.71
CA ASN A 100 14.55 -2.21 -7.28
C ASN A 100 13.91 -2.25 -5.88
N ILE A 101 13.10 -3.28 -5.59
CA ILE A 101 12.51 -3.45 -4.24
C ILE A 101 13.61 -3.62 -3.19
N CYS A 102 14.64 -4.43 -3.47
CA CYS A 102 15.80 -4.61 -2.59
C CYS A 102 16.54 -3.28 -2.34
N GLU A 103 16.87 -2.54 -3.40
CA GLU A 103 17.62 -1.29 -3.30
C GLU A 103 16.82 -0.25 -2.51
N GLN A 104 15.53 -0.12 -2.80
CA GLN A 104 14.66 0.81 -2.08
C GLN A 104 14.50 0.43 -0.60
N PHE A 105 14.33 -0.86 -0.30
CA PHE A 105 14.21 -1.33 1.07
C PHE A 105 15.46 -1.01 1.90
N ILE A 106 16.66 -1.27 1.36
CA ILE A 106 17.93 -0.98 2.03
C ILE A 106 18.09 0.52 2.29
N LYS A 107 17.80 1.35 1.29
CA LYS A 107 17.83 2.81 1.44
C LYS A 107 16.85 3.28 2.50
N LEU A 108 15.66 2.68 2.56
CA LEU A 108 14.67 2.98 3.58
C LEU A 108 15.22 2.62 4.97
N CYS A 109 15.86 1.46 5.13
CA CYS A 109 16.54 1.10 6.38
C CYS A 109 17.57 2.14 6.83
N LYS A 110 18.32 2.75 5.91
CA LYS A 110 19.28 3.81 6.25
C LYS A 110 18.62 5.11 6.72
N LEU A 111 17.39 5.38 6.30
CA LEU A 111 16.65 6.59 6.65
C LEU A 111 15.87 6.47 7.97
N LEU A 112 15.52 5.25 8.38
CA LEU A 112 14.74 5.01 9.59
C LEU A 112 15.64 5.01 10.85
N PRO A 113 15.46 5.99 11.76
CA PRO A 113 16.45 6.27 12.79
C PRO A 113 16.43 5.29 13.97
N TYR A 114 15.36 4.51 14.15
CA TYR A 114 15.16 3.69 15.35
C TYR A 114 15.38 2.19 15.10
N LEU A 115 15.81 1.77 13.91
CA LEU A 115 16.00 0.34 13.60
C LEU A 115 17.06 -0.36 14.48
N ASN A 116 18.03 0.40 15.01
CA ASN A 116 19.08 -0.10 15.90
C ASN A 116 18.79 0.15 17.40
N ASN A 117 17.63 0.73 17.73
CA ASN A 117 17.27 1.01 19.12
C ASN A 117 16.92 -0.27 19.90
N ASN A 118 16.74 -0.09 21.21
CA ASN A 118 16.26 -1.15 22.09
C ASN A 118 14.92 -1.71 21.59
N LYS A 119 14.76 -3.03 21.53
CA LYS A 119 13.51 -3.72 21.11
C LYS A 119 12.27 -3.38 21.95
N LYS A 120 12.46 -2.80 23.14
CA LYS A 120 11.39 -2.30 24.02
C LYS A 120 10.92 -0.89 23.64
N ASP A 121 11.68 -0.16 22.84
CA ASP A 121 11.31 1.17 22.34
C ASP A 121 10.13 1.05 21.36
N GLN A 122 9.10 1.86 21.56
CA GLN A 122 7.95 1.89 20.67
C GLN A 122 8.32 2.40 19.28
N ASN A 123 9.28 3.33 19.16
CA ASN A 123 9.72 3.83 17.87
C ASN A 123 10.46 2.76 17.07
N TYR A 124 11.29 1.93 17.73
CA TYR A 124 11.89 0.74 17.10
C TYR A 124 10.80 -0.15 16.48
N ARG A 125 9.73 -0.43 17.23
CA ARG A 125 8.61 -1.26 16.74
C ARG A 125 7.88 -0.60 15.58
N ASN A 126 7.67 0.72 15.65
CA ASN A 126 6.98 1.46 14.59
C ASN A 126 7.78 1.45 13.28
N ASP A 127 9.10 1.62 13.33
CA ASP A 127 9.95 1.55 12.14
C ASP A 127 9.86 0.17 11.46
N TRP A 128 9.93 -0.91 12.24
CA TRP A 128 9.79 -2.27 11.71
C TRP A 128 8.38 -2.60 11.21
N ASN A 129 7.33 -2.09 11.88
CA ASN A 129 5.95 -2.23 11.41
C ASN A 129 5.73 -1.49 10.08
N PHE A 130 6.33 -0.30 9.92
CA PHE A 130 6.30 0.42 8.67
C PHE A 130 7.06 -0.33 7.56
N LEU A 131 8.27 -0.86 7.83
CA LEU A 131 9.00 -1.68 6.85
C LEU A 131 8.20 -2.93 6.44
N SER A 132 7.51 -3.57 7.37
CA SER A 132 6.60 -4.68 7.08
C SER A 132 5.48 -4.26 6.14
N TYR A 133 4.79 -3.16 6.45
CA TYR A 133 3.76 -2.60 5.58
C TYR A 133 4.31 -2.29 4.18
N TRP A 134 5.42 -1.56 4.12
CA TRP A 134 6.04 -1.12 2.87
C TRP A 134 6.42 -2.30 1.99
N LEU A 135 7.04 -3.34 2.54
CA LEU A 135 7.44 -4.52 1.75
C LEU A 135 6.22 -5.32 1.27
N ASN A 136 5.21 -5.52 2.12
CA ASN A 136 3.95 -6.16 1.70
C ASN A 136 3.29 -5.37 0.55
N PHE A 137 3.22 -4.06 0.69
CA PHE A 137 2.69 -3.14 -0.31
C PHE A 137 3.42 -3.29 -1.64
N LYS A 138 4.75 -3.22 -1.64
CA LYS A 138 5.57 -3.29 -2.84
C LYS A 138 5.55 -4.65 -3.52
N LEU A 139 5.52 -5.73 -2.75
CA LEU A 139 5.36 -7.08 -3.31
C LEU A 139 3.98 -7.24 -3.96
N GLU A 140 2.91 -6.73 -3.36
CA GLU A 140 1.57 -6.79 -3.97
C GLU A 140 1.45 -5.90 -5.21
N GLU A 141 1.94 -4.66 -5.15
CA GLU A 141 1.96 -3.72 -6.28
C GLU A 141 2.63 -4.33 -7.53
N ASN A 142 3.64 -5.18 -7.31
CA ASN A 142 4.37 -5.85 -8.37
C ASN A 142 3.92 -7.30 -8.64
N ASN A 143 2.76 -7.73 -8.11
CA ASN A 143 2.22 -9.08 -8.26
C ASN A 143 3.16 -10.21 -7.76
N LEU A 144 3.99 -9.93 -6.77
CA LEU A 144 4.94 -10.84 -6.14
C LEU A 144 4.42 -11.47 -4.84
N ASN A 145 3.34 -10.95 -4.25
CA ASN A 145 2.70 -11.52 -3.06
C ASN A 145 2.17 -12.97 -3.27
N GLY A 146 1.94 -13.37 -4.52
CA GLY A 146 1.66 -14.75 -4.92
C GLY A 146 2.88 -15.59 -5.29
N VAL A 147 4.09 -15.03 -5.17
CA VAL A 147 5.37 -15.62 -5.58
C VAL A 147 6.28 -15.85 -4.38
N ILE A 148 6.36 -14.89 -3.46
CA ILE A 148 7.22 -14.91 -2.30
C ILE A 148 6.56 -14.18 -1.11
N CYS A 149 6.78 -14.71 0.08
CA CYS A 149 6.34 -14.06 1.32
C CYS A 149 7.28 -12.89 1.67
N PRO A 150 6.78 -11.81 2.31
CA PRO A 150 7.62 -10.69 2.75
C PRO A 150 8.80 -11.12 3.63
N TYR A 151 8.57 -12.05 4.57
CA TYR A 151 9.62 -12.62 5.41
C TYR A 151 10.70 -13.32 4.58
N ASP A 152 10.31 -14.18 3.64
CA ASP A 152 11.26 -14.88 2.77
C ASP A 152 12.05 -13.93 1.89
N PHE A 153 11.39 -12.89 1.35
CA PHE A 153 12.05 -11.88 0.54
C PHE A 153 13.14 -11.18 1.35
N TYR A 154 12.77 -10.71 2.55
CA TYR A 154 13.69 -10.04 3.44
C TYR A 154 14.84 -10.94 3.88
N SER A 155 14.55 -12.15 4.37
CA SER A 155 15.57 -13.10 4.83
C SER A 155 16.56 -13.49 3.73
N LYS A 156 16.09 -13.63 2.48
CA LYS A 156 16.97 -13.89 1.34
C LYS A 156 17.84 -12.67 1.01
N MET A 157 17.27 -11.47 1.05
CA MET A 157 17.96 -10.21 0.81
C MET A 157 19.05 -9.93 1.87
N GLU A 158 18.81 -10.25 3.15
CA GLU A 158 19.81 -10.09 4.23
C GLU A 158 21.16 -10.74 3.91
N ASN A 159 21.16 -11.90 3.26
CA ASN A 159 22.38 -12.62 2.89
C ASN A 159 23.23 -11.90 1.83
N TYR A 160 22.64 -10.94 1.12
CA TYR A 160 23.26 -10.19 0.02
C TYR A 160 23.45 -8.71 0.36
N SER A 161 23.00 -8.26 1.52
CA SER A 161 23.05 -6.86 1.92
C SER A 161 23.61 -6.72 3.32
N THR A 162 24.77 -7.34 3.51
CA THR A 162 25.36 -7.54 4.83
C THR A 162 25.88 -6.24 5.43
N GLU A 163 26.22 -5.23 4.63
CA GLU A 163 26.75 -3.99 5.23
C GLU A 163 25.64 -3.21 5.95
N THR A 164 24.49 -3.02 5.29
CA THR A 164 23.34 -2.33 5.90
C THR A 164 22.54 -3.23 6.85
N LEU A 165 22.36 -4.51 6.53
CA LEU A 165 21.42 -5.39 7.24
C LEU A 165 22.07 -6.28 8.31
N LEU A 166 23.40 -6.49 8.32
CA LEU A 166 24.07 -7.27 9.37
C LEU A 166 23.79 -6.73 10.79
N PRO A 167 23.81 -5.40 11.04
CA PRO A 167 23.41 -4.85 12.35
C PRO A 167 21.96 -5.21 12.74
N LEU A 168 21.12 -5.54 11.76
CA LEU A 168 19.69 -5.81 11.90
C LEU A 168 19.33 -7.31 11.93
N ILE A 169 20.28 -8.23 11.73
CA ILE A 169 20.07 -9.68 11.52
C ILE A 169 19.10 -10.37 12.51
N TYR A 170 19.04 -9.89 13.76
CA TYR A 170 18.11 -10.42 14.76
C TYR A 170 16.70 -9.83 14.69
N SER A 171 16.36 -9.16 13.60
CA SER A 171 15.10 -8.44 13.37
C SER A 171 14.31 -8.98 12.18
N SER A 172 14.81 -10.01 11.48
CA SER A 172 14.12 -10.66 10.37
C SER A 172 12.73 -11.19 10.71
N ASN A 173 12.52 -11.61 11.94
CA ASN A 173 11.22 -12.02 12.46
C ASN A 173 10.21 -10.86 12.62
N LEU A 174 10.67 -9.60 12.52
CA LEU A 174 9.85 -8.39 12.55
C LEU A 174 9.28 -8.02 11.18
N ILE A 175 9.79 -8.61 10.09
CA ILE A 175 9.12 -8.59 8.80
C ILE A 175 8.13 -9.75 8.74
N TYR A 176 6.86 -9.45 8.48
CA TYR A 176 5.79 -10.44 8.49
C TYR A 176 4.81 -10.23 7.35
N ASN A 177 4.09 -11.31 7.01
CA ASN A 177 3.02 -11.23 6.03
C ASN A 177 1.79 -10.57 6.66
N ILE A 178 1.34 -9.47 6.09
CA ILE A 178 0.09 -8.79 6.43
C ILE A 178 -1.03 -9.44 5.64
N ASP A 179 -2.11 -9.85 6.29
CA ASP A 179 -3.24 -10.39 5.54
C ASP A 179 -3.90 -9.30 4.68
N ASN A 180 -4.57 -9.73 3.62
CA ASN A 180 -5.13 -8.83 2.61
C ASN A 180 -6.17 -7.86 3.19
N GLU A 181 -6.91 -8.26 4.24
CA GLU A 181 -7.94 -7.40 4.86
C GLU A 181 -7.29 -6.25 5.64
N HIS A 182 -6.17 -6.51 6.32
CA HIS A 182 -5.39 -5.47 7.00
C HIS A 182 -4.56 -4.63 6.03
N LEU A 183 -3.92 -5.26 5.04
CA LEU A 183 -3.08 -4.58 4.05
C LEU A 183 -3.89 -3.58 3.21
N SER A 184 -5.08 -3.97 2.73
CA SER A 184 -5.99 -3.07 2.00
C SER A 184 -6.41 -1.85 2.84
N ARG A 185 -6.65 -2.03 4.13
CA ARG A 185 -6.97 -0.94 5.07
C ARG A 185 -5.78 0.00 5.28
N MET A 186 -4.58 -0.55 5.49
CA MET A 186 -3.35 0.25 5.63
C MET A 186 -3.05 1.03 4.36
N LYS A 187 -3.27 0.43 3.18
CA LYS A 187 -3.14 1.10 1.87
C LYS A 187 -4.02 2.35 1.77
N VAL A 188 -5.29 2.24 2.15
CA VAL A 188 -6.20 3.39 2.11
C VAL A 188 -5.73 4.48 3.07
N LEU A 189 -5.33 4.15 4.30
CA LEU A 189 -4.75 5.15 5.22
C LEU A 189 -3.50 5.81 4.64
N TYR A 190 -2.61 5.03 4.01
CA TYR A 190 -1.40 5.57 3.40
C TYR A 190 -1.73 6.57 2.28
N ILE A 191 -2.64 6.23 1.38
CA ILE A 191 -3.11 7.12 0.29
C ILE A 191 -3.67 8.43 0.87
N LEU A 192 -4.50 8.32 1.92
CA LEU A 192 -5.07 9.48 2.60
C LEU A 192 -3.98 10.40 3.16
N HIS A 193 -3.00 9.83 3.87
CA HIS A 193 -1.94 10.60 4.49
C HIS A 193 -0.91 11.17 3.48
N ASP A 194 -0.61 10.45 2.40
CA ASP A 194 0.26 10.95 1.32
C ASP A 194 -0.32 12.23 0.70
N ASN A 195 -1.60 12.19 0.34
CA ASN A 195 -2.30 13.34 -0.21
C ASN A 195 -2.43 14.46 0.83
N TYR A 196 -2.63 14.13 2.11
CA TYR A 196 -2.61 15.13 3.18
C TYR A 196 -1.27 15.86 3.29
N VAL A 197 -0.13 15.17 3.19
CA VAL A 197 1.19 15.81 3.23
C VAL A 197 1.39 16.79 2.07
N LYS A 198 0.88 16.44 0.89
CA LYS A 198 0.90 17.31 -0.30
C LYS A 198 0.02 18.55 -0.09
N LEU A 199 -1.20 18.37 0.42
CA LEU A 199 -2.11 19.47 0.79
C LEU A 199 -1.47 20.40 1.84
N ASP A 200 -0.94 19.85 2.93
CA ASP A 200 -0.25 20.61 3.97
C ASP A 200 0.93 21.41 3.42
N THR A 201 1.68 20.83 2.49
CA THR A 201 2.81 21.50 1.86
C THR A 201 2.37 22.69 1.00
N ILE A 202 1.32 22.52 0.18
CA ILE A 202 0.78 23.61 -0.64
C ILE A 202 0.22 24.73 0.25
N ILE A 203 -0.53 24.37 1.29
CA ILE A 203 -1.18 25.33 2.17
C ILE A 203 -0.13 26.05 3.02
N ASN A 204 0.77 25.34 3.68
CA ASN A 204 1.61 25.91 4.73
C ASN A 204 3.04 26.27 4.29
N LYS A 205 3.55 25.72 3.17
CA LYS A 205 4.99 25.79 2.83
C LYS A 205 5.31 26.28 1.42
N SER A 206 4.36 26.28 0.48
CA SER A 206 4.62 26.57 -0.93
C SER A 206 4.81 28.07 -1.23
N THR A 207 5.85 28.40 -2.00
CA THR A 207 6.15 29.74 -2.51
C THR A 207 6.67 29.68 -3.96
N PRO A 208 6.00 30.27 -4.97
CA PRO A 208 4.68 30.88 -4.89
C PRO A 208 3.59 29.81 -4.64
N PRO A 209 2.49 30.16 -3.96
CA PRO A 209 1.42 29.21 -3.72
C PRO A 209 0.75 28.78 -5.03
N ASN A 210 0.35 27.51 -5.12
CA ASN A 210 -0.45 26.96 -6.23
C ASN A 210 -1.76 26.35 -5.72
N PRO A 211 -2.78 27.18 -5.37
CA PRO A 211 -4.03 26.69 -4.78
C PRO A 211 -4.81 25.73 -5.69
N GLU A 212 -4.67 25.82 -7.01
CA GLU A 212 -5.38 24.95 -7.96
C GLU A 212 -5.02 23.48 -7.78
N SER A 213 -3.75 23.19 -7.45
CA SER A 213 -3.28 21.81 -7.19
C SER A 213 -3.90 21.15 -5.96
N LEU A 214 -4.56 21.91 -5.07
CA LEU A 214 -5.28 21.35 -3.93
C LEU A 214 -6.44 20.45 -4.36
N LEU A 215 -7.03 20.71 -5.54
CA LEU A 215 -8.26 20.04 -5.96
C LEU A 215 -8.00 18.55 -6.21
N GLU A 216 -6.88 18.23 -6.84
CA GLU A 216 -6.45 16.87 -7.12
C GLU A 216 -6.30 16.07 -5.82
N TYR A 217 -5.44 16.55 -4.91
CA TYR A 217 -5.14 15.84 -3.67
C TYR A 217 -6.35 15.78 -2.71
N SER A 218 -7.12 16.87 -2.61
CA SER A 218 -8.32 16.89 -1.76
C SER A 218 -9.43 15.99 -2.30
N SER A 219 -9.56 15.87 -3.63
CA SER A 219 -10.50 14.93 -4.27
C SER A 219 -10.10 13.49 -3.99
N THR A 220 -8.83 13.15 -4.15
CA THR A 220 -8.29 11.83 -3.80
C THR A 220 -8.55 11.48 -2.34
N CYS A 221 -8.33 12.41 -1.42
CA CYS A 221 -8.67 12.24 0.00
C CYS A 221 -10.17 12.01 0.22
N SER A 222 -11.04 12.85 -0.34
CA SER A 222 -12.49 12.76 -0.16
C SER A 222 -13.05 11.42 -0.65
N ASP A 223 -12.61 10.97 -1.84
CA ASP A 223 -13.10 9.75 -2.46
C ASP A 223 -12.60 8.48 -1.73
N ASN A 224 -11.33 8.46 -1.33
CA ASN A 224 -10.78 7.34 -0.56
C ASN A 224 -11.31 7.32 0.87
N TYR A 225 -11.57 8.48 1.49
CA TYR A 225 -12.14 8.55 2.84
C TYR A 225 -13.55 7.97 2.86
N LYS A 226 -14.37 8.33 1.87
CA LYS A 226 -15.70 7.74 1.69
C LYS A 226 -15.65 6.22 1.59
N ARG A 227 -14.69 5.66 0.86
CA ARG A 227 -14.48 4.21 0.74
C ARG A 227 -13.98 3.60 2.06
N ALA A 228 -13.01 4.25 2.70
CA ALA A 228 -12.39 3.83 3.96
C ALA A 228 -13.43 3.61 5.06
N ARG A 229 -14.45 4.46 5.11
CA ARG A 229 -15.53 4.36 6.08
C ARG A 229 -16.28 3.03 6.03
N TYR A 230 -16.50 2.46 4.84
CA TYR A 230 -17.13 1.14 4.71
C TYR A 230 -16.24 -0.01 5.18
N LEU A 231 -14.93 0.23 5.30
CA LEU A 231 -13.97 -0.75 5.82
C LEU A 231 -13.83 -0.68 7.35
N CYS A 232 -14.39 0.36 7.98
CA CYS A 232 -14.39 0.53 9.42
C CYS A 232 -15.47 -0.35 10.07
N GLU A 233 -15.05 -1.49 10.60
CA GLU A 233 -15.89 -2.45 11.32
C GLU A 233 -15.33 -2.65 12.73
N ASP A 234 -16.15 -3.10 13.69
CA ASP A 234 -15.74 -3.30 15.09
C ASP A 234 -14.49 -4.17 15.26
N LYS A 235 -14.33 -5.19 14.40
CA LYS A 235 -13.14 -6.05 14.39
C LYS A 235 -11.84 -5.35 13.96
N TYR A 236 -11.94 -4.21 13.28
CA TYR A 236 -10.81 -3.37 12.85
C TYR A 236 -10.79 -2.01 13.58
N ARG A 237 -11.11 -2.01 14.88
CA ARG A 237 -11.16 -0.79 15.70
C ARG A 237 -9.93 0.11 15.54
N LYS A 238 -8.72 -0.44 15.44
CA LYS A 238 -7.50 0.36 15.26
C LYS A 238 -7.47 1.12 13.94
N PHE A 239 -7.91 0.49 12.85
CA PHE A 239 -8.04 1.17 11.57
C PHE A 239 -9.05 2.32 11.67
N CYS A 240 -10.21 2.09 12.32
CA CYS A 240 -11.21 3.13 12.57
C CYS A 240 -10.62 4.30 13.38
N GLU A 241 -9.91 4.01 14.47
CA GLU A 241 -9.25 5.03 15.31
C GLU A 241 -8.28 5.89 14.48
N LYS A 242 -7.49 5.28 13.58
CA LYS A 242 -6.58 6.03 12.70
C LYS A 242 -7.34 6.83 11.63
N LEU A 243 -8.43 6.29 11.09
CA LEU A 243 -9.27 6.99 10.13
C LEU A 243 -9.96 8.22 10.73
N ASP A 244 -10.41 8.13 11.97
CA ASP A 244 -11.01 9.26 12.71
C ASP A 244 -9.96 10.34 13.03
N SER A 245 -8.74 9.92 13.41
CA SER A 245 -7.62 10.84 13.59
C SER A 245 -7.29 11.59 12.29
N PHE A 246 -7.25 10.88 11.16
CA PHE A 246 -7.07 11.49 9.84
C PHE A 246 -8.15 12.52 9.54
N LYS A 247 -9.44 12.18 9.76
CA LYS A 247 -10.57 13.10 9.53
C LYS A 247 -10.37 14.41 10.29
N LYS A 248 -10.05 14.32 11.58
CA LYS A 248 -9.85 15.50 12.43
C LYS A 248 -8.74 16.40 11.89
N ASN A 249 -7.58 15.84 11.57
CA ASN A 249 -6.45 16.59 11.04
C ASN A 249 -6.80 17.24 9.68
N TYR A 250 -7.53 16.53 8.83
CA TYR A 250 -7.97 17.03 7.53
C TYR A 250 -8.95 18.21 7.66
N GLU A 251 -9.89 18.14 8.60
CA GLU A 251 -10.83 19.22 8.89
C GLU A 251 -10.11 20.46 9.46
N GLU A 252 -9.09 20.29 10.31
CA GLU A 252 -8.23 21.38 10.79
C GLU A 252 -7.43 22.03 9.64
N LEU A 253 -6.91 21.22 8.71
CA LEU A 253 -6.22 21.73 7.52
C LEU A 253 -7.17 22.50 6.60
N PHE A 254 -8.43 22.05 6.48
CA PHE A 254 -9.46 22.76 5.73
C PHE A 254 -9.76 24.15 6.32
N ILE A 255 -9.88 24.27 7.64
CA ILE A 255 -10.07 25.56 8.33
C ILE A 255 -8.88 26.50 8.06
N THR A 256 -7.66 25.94 8.02
CA THR A 256 -6.46 26.71 7.66
C THR A 256 -6.53 27.23 6.23
N ALA A 257 -7.02 26.42 5.29
CA ALA A 257 -7.26 26.84 3.90
C ALA A 257 -8.31 27.94 3.80
N GLU A 258 -9.40 27.87 4.58
CA GLU A 258 -10.42 28.94 4.65
C GLU A 258 -9.81 30.27 5.08
N GLY A 259 -8.91 30.25 6.07
CA GLY A 259 -8.18 31.45 6.51
C GLY A 259 -7.28 32.09 5.45
N LYS A 260 -6.96 31.38 4.36
CA LYS A 260 -6.14 31.88 3.24
C LYS A 260 -6.96 32.45 2.07
N GLY A 261 -8.29 32.35 2.13
CA GLY A 261 -9.21 32.95 1.16
C GLY A 261 -9.81 31.98 0.15
N GLU A 262 -10.82 32.45 -0.59
CA GLU A 262 -11.69 31.63 -1.45
C GLU A 262 -10.94 30.80 -2.49
N GLN A 263 -9.82 31.31 -3.02
CA GLN A 263 -8.98 30.58 -3.99
C GLN A 263 -8.44 29.25 -3.46
N TYR A 264 -8.27 29.10 -2.14
CA TYR A 264 -7.90 27.83 -1.52
C TYR A 264 -9.13 26.96 -1.29
N THR A 265 -10.17 27.51 -0.67
CA THR A 265 -11.40 26.78 -0.34
C THR A 265 -12.11 26.22 -1.58
N ASN A 266 -12.16 26.98 -2.67
CA ASN A 266 -12.78 26.55 -3.93
C ASN A 266 -12.06 25.35 -4.58
N ASN A 267 -10.78 25.18 -4.27
CA ASN A 267 -9.95 24.07 -4.74
C ASN A 267 -9.72 23.01 -3.65
N PHE A 268 -10.41 23.07 -2.52
CA PHE A 268 -10.26 22.09 -1.44
C PHE A 268 -11.62 21.40 -1.20
N LYS A 269 -11.71 20.11 -1.51
CA LYS A 269 -12.92 19.30 -1.25
C LYS A 269 -13.04 18.92 0.24
N LYS A 270 -14.18 19.19 0.88
CA LYS A 270 -14.46 18.69 2.24
C LYS A 270 -14.58 17.16 2.26
N LEU A 271 -14.28 16.54 3.41
CA LEU A 271 -14.74 15.18 3.68
C LEU A 271 -16.24 15.22 3.89
N THR A 272 -17.00 14.46 3.11
CA THR A 272 -18.46 14.41 3.26
C THR A 272 -18.85 13.25 4.17
N GLU A 273 -19.73 13.52 5.14
CA GLU A 273 -20.26 12.47 6.03
C GLU A 273 -21.37 11.64 5.37
N TYR A 274 -21.95 12.13 4.29
CA TYR A 274 -22.99 11.46 3.52
C TYR A 274 -22.80 11.77 2.06
N ASP A 275 -23.16 10.80 1.22
CA ASP A 275 -23.51 11.12 -0.16
C ASP A 275 -24.73 12.02 -0.13
N ASN A 276 -24.52 13.32 -0.24
CA ASN A 276 -25.49 14.13 -0.96
C ASN A 276 -25.28 13.85 -2.45
N SER A 277 -25.62 12.63 -2.87
CA SER A 277 -25.90 12.29 -4.26
C SER A 277 -27.23 12.88 -4.71
N ASN A 278 -27.51 14.13 -4.31
CA ASN A 278 -28.61 14.94 -4.77
C ASN A 278 -28.16 16.41 -4.74
N ILE A 279 -28.42 17.09 -5.86
CA ILE A 279 -28.20 18.52 -6.14
C ILE A 279 -26.86 18.81 -6.85
N ILE A 280 -26.66 18.17 -8.01
CA ILE A 280 -26.19 18.89 -9.21
C ILE A 280 -27.38 18.94 -10.18
N SER A 281 -28.09 20.07 -10.11
CA SER A 281 -28.76 20.79 -11.21
C SER A 281 -29.10 19.98 -12.47
N THR A 282 -30.17 19.19 -12.43
CA THR A 282 -30.95 18.88 -13.64
C THR A 282 -31.82 20.10 -13.95
N THR A 283 -31.22 21.10 -14.59
CA THR A 283 -31.96 22.22 -15.16
C THR A 283 -31.71 22.22 -16.67
N LEU A 284 -32.77 21.93 -17.42
CA LEU A 284 -32.89 22.00 -18.88
C LEU A 284 -32.04 21.03 -19.72
N ILE A 285 -32.66 19.91 -20.10
CA ILE A 285 -33.13 19.56 -21.47
C ILE A 285 -34.23 18.50 -21.19
N GLY A 286 -35.51 18.78 -21.30
CA GLY A 286 -36.15 19.28 -22.52
C GLY A 286 -36.35 18.12 -23.49
N SER A 287 -37.40 17.32 -23.27
CA SER A 287 -38.03 16.38 -24.23
C SER A 287 -37.18 15.26 -24.86
N ALA A 288 -37.35 14.03 -24.34
CA ALA A 288 -37.51 12.83 -25.16
C ALA A 288 -38.18 11.73 -24.32
N ALA A 289 -39.50 11.80 -24.20
CA ALA A 289 -40.29 10.66 -23.78
C ALA A 289 -40.18 9.56 -24.85
N GLY A 290 -39.80 8.36 -24.42
CA GLY A 290 -39.89 7.14 -25.20
C GLY A 290 -38.56 6.65 -25.76
N LEU A 291 -37.95 5.69 -25.06
CA LEU A 291 -37.42 4.41 -25.61
C LEU A 291 -36.37 3.77 -24.68
N ILE A 292 -36.80 3.12 -23.60
CA ILE A 292 -36.16 1.93 -23.01
C ILE A 292 -37.31 1.15 -22.33
N PRO A 293 -37.54 -0.17 -22.56
CA PRO A 293 -36.51 -1.23 -22.60
C PRO A 293 -36.76 -2.36 -23.64
N LEU A 294 -35.80 -2.62 -24.53
CA LEU A 294 -35.73 -3.88 -25.29
C LEU A 294 -34.56 -4.80 -24.88
N LEU A 295 -33.82 -4.46 -23.82
CA LEU A 295 -32.72 -5.29 -23.33
C LEU A 295 -33.18 -6.44 -22.39
N GLY A 296 -34.41 -6.41 -21.88
CA GLY A 296 -34.96 -7.47 -21.03
C GLY A 296 -35.31 -8.76 -21.77
N ILE A 297 -35.57 -8.69 -23.08
CA ILE A 297 -36.03 -9.86 -23.87
C ILE A 297 -34.82 -10.67 -24.39
N LEU A 298 -33.68 -10.05 -24.65
CA LEU A 298 -32.49 -10.74 -25.19
C LEU A 298 -31.70 -11.55 -24.15
N TYR A 299 -31.87 -11.27 -22.86
CA TYR A 299 -31.32 -12.12 -21.79
C TYR A 299 -31.97 -13.51 -21.74
N LYS A 300 -33.24 -13.65 -22.15
CA LYS A 300 -33.99 -14.93 -22.06
C LYS A 300 -33.65 -15.93 -23.18
N PHE A 301 -32.96 -15.51 -24.24
CA PHE A 301 -32.70 -16.33 -25.43
C PHE A 301 -31.21 -16.49 -25.79
N THR A 302 -30.29 -16.08 -24.91
CA THR A 302 -28.85 -16.32 -25.09
C THR A 302 -28.44 -17.59 -24.31
N PRO A 303 -27.70 -18.56 -24.90
CA PRO A 303 -27.39 -19.87 -24.31
C PRO A 303 -26.29 -19.81 -23.23
N ILE A 304 -26.33 -18.79 -22.37
CA ILE A 304 -25.44 -18.61 -21.21
C ILE A 304 -26.24 -18.70 -19.90
N GLY A 305 -27.58 -18.54 -19.94
CA GLY A 305 -28.45 -18.57 -18.76
C GLY A 305 -28.74 -19.96 -18.14
N GLN A 306 -28.27 -21.06 -18.73
CA GLN A 306 -28.56 -22.42 -18.25
C GLN A 306 -27.39 -23.11 -17.51
N VAL A 307 -26.25 -22.44 -17.30
CA VAL A 307 -25.05 -23.09 -16.72
C VAL A 307 -24.85 -22.82 -15.22
N PHE A 308 -25.69 -22.01 -14.57
CA PHE A 308 -25.59 -21.75 -13.12
C PHE A 308 -26.86 -22.13 -12.35
N ASN A 309 -27.29 -23.37 -12.49
CA ASN A 309 -28.17 -23.99 -11.51
C ASN A 309 -27.71 -25.42 -11.21
N SER A 310 -26.83 -25.55 -10.21
CA SER A 310 -26.88 -26.73 -9.34
C SER A 310 -26.82 -26.26 -7.90
N GLN A 311 -27.90 -26.56 -7.18
CA GLN A 311 -28.16 -26.18 -5.80
C GLN A 311 -27.15 -26.86 -4.86
N LYS A 312 -26.61 -26.11 -3.89
CA LYS A 312 -26.45 -26.55 -2.48
C LYS A 312 -26.00 -25.39 -1.55
N ARG A 313 -26.92 -25.07 -0.63
CA ARG A 313 -26.85 -24.43 0.71
C ARG A 313 -26.03 -23.16 0.97
N LYS A 314 -26.77 -22.18 1.51
CA LYS A 314 -26.50 -20.80 1.94
C LYS A 314 -25.26 -20.57 2.84
N LEU A 315 -24.43 -19.59 2.44
CA LEU A 315 -23.64 -18.71 3.32
C LEU A 315 -23.73 -17.28 2.73
N PRO A 316 -23.81 -16.21 3.55
CA PRO A 316 -23.92 -14.86 3.03
C PRO A 316 -22.58 -14.43 2.42
N LYS A 317 -22.54 -14.23 1.10
CA LYS A 317 -21.40 -13.60 0.40
C LYS A 317 -21.51 -12.09 0.54
N GLY A 318 -20.67 -11.52 1.40
CA GLY A 318 -20.37 -10.09 1.41
C GLY A 318 -19.23 -9.77 0.44
N HIS A 319 -19.57 -9.09 -0.66
CA HIS A 319 -18.82 -7.97 -1.24
C HIS A 319 -17.29 -8.08 -1.50
N SER A 320 -16.77 -9.17 -2.07
CA SER A 320 -15.34 -9.19 -2.50
C SER A 320 -15.10 -8.48 -3.84
N ASN A 321 -16.07 -8.48 -4.75
CA ASN A 321 -15.85 -8.02 -6.14
C ASN A 321 -15.56 -6.52 -6.25
N ASN A 322 -16.10 -5.70 -5.34
CA ASN A 322 -15.86 -4.25 -5.39
C ASN A 322 -14.47 -3.89 -4.88
N ILE A 323 -13.89 -4.62 -3.93
CA ILE A 323 -12.58 -4.28 -3.33
C ILE A 323 -11.46 -4.43 -4.37
N ASP A 324 -11.48 -5.53 -5.14
CA ASP A 324 -10.49 -5.79 -6.20
C ASP A 324 -10.60 -4.78 -7.35
N GLU A 325 -11.82 -4.37 -7.70
CA GLU A 325 -12.08 -3.38 -8.75
C GLU A 325 -11.67 -1.96 -8.30
N ILE A 326 -11.97 -1.59 -7.05
CA ILE A 326 -11.58 -0.32 -6.41
C ILE A 326 -10.06 -0.16 -6.35
N MET A 327 -9.36 -1.22 -5.95
CA MET A 327 -7.90 -1.22 -5.77
C MET A 327 -7.18 -1.07 -7.10
N LYS A 328 -7.71 -1.69 -8.16
CA LYS A 328 -7.17 -1.56 -9.52
C LYS A 328 -7.31 -0.14 -10.05
N THR A 329 -8.40 0.57 -9.78
CA THR A 329 -8.57 1.97 -10.24
C THR A 329 -7.64 2.94 -9.51
N SER A 330 -7.46 2.79 -8.19
CA SER A 330 -6.52 3.65 -7.44
C SER A 330 -5.06 3.41 -7.83
N LEU A 331 -4.68 2.15 -8.10
CA LEU A 331 -3.33 1.82 -8.58
C LEU A 331 -3.05 2.38 -9.98
N LEU A 332 -4.02 2.30 -10.90
CA LEU A 332 -3.88 2.88 -12.25
C LEU A 332 -3.67 4.39 -12.22
N ASN A 333 -4.30 5.11 -11.29
CA ASN A 333 -4.09 6.55 -11.13
C ASN A 333 -2.69 6.86 -10.58
N TYR A 334 -2.20 6.07 -9.61
CA TYR A 334 -0.86 6.22 -9.06
C TYR A 334 0.26 5.90 -10.08
N GLU A 335 0.10 4.86 -10.90
CA GLU A 335 1.03 4.53 -11.99
C GLU A 335 1.11 5.64 -13.05
N ASN A 336 -0.01 6.28 -13.37
CA ASN A 336 -0.06 7.39 -14.34
C ASN A 336 0.66 8.65 -13.82
N GLU A 337 0.67 8.90 -12.52
CA GLU A 337 1.44 10.00 -11.92
C GLU A 337 2.95 9.74 -11.95
N GLN A 338 3.40 8.49 -11.73
CA GLN A 338 4.82 8.15 -11.81
C GLN A 338 5.35 8.08 -13.25
N LEU A 339 4.52 7.72 -14.23
CA LEU A 339 4.91 7.63 -15.64
C LEU A 339 5.07 8.99 -16.35
N ASN A 340 4.69 10.10 -15.69
CA ASN A 340 4.86 11.46 -16.24
C ASN A 340 6.24 12.10 -15.97
N PHE A 341 7.18 11.37 -15.37
CA PHE A 341 8.57 11.82 -15.27
C PHE A 341 9.49 11.03 -16.22
N ASN A 342 10.04 11.75 -17.20
CA ASN A 342 11.14 11.41 -18.11
C ASN A 342 10.81 10.62 -19.39
N GLN A 343 10.29 11.32 -20.39
CA GLN A 343 10.67 11.09 -21.78
C GLN A 343 11.22 12.37 -22.42
N GLU A 344 12.31 12.90 -21.87
CA GLU A 344 13.22 13.73 -22.68
C GLU A 344 14.21 12.82 -23.41
N LYS A 345 13.99 12.73 -24.71
CA LYS A 345 14.73 11.90 -25.66
C LYS A 345 16.08 12.58 -25.94
N TYR A 346 17.16 12.14 -25.29
CA TYR A 346 18.51 12.59 -25.65
C TYR A 346 18.87 12.11 -27.06
N ASN A 347 18.89 13.03 -28.02
CA ASN A 347 19.53 12.82 -29.33
C ASN A 347 21.04 13.05 -29.17
N ILE A 348 21.82 11.99 -29.07
CA ILE A 348 23.29 12.07 -29.20
C ILE A 348 23.65 11.50 -30.56
N GLU A 349 24.13 12.37 -31.44
CA GLU A 349 24.63 12.05 -32.78
C GLU A 349 26.08 11.55 -32.68
N TYR A 350 26.33 10.33 -33.16
CA TYR A 350 27.63 9.68 -33.06
C TYR A 350 28.51 10.03 -34.26
N HIS A 351 29.58 10.79 -34.04
CA HIS A 351 30.63 11.00 -35.06
C HIS A 351 31.84 10.08 -34.77
N PRO A 352 32.17 9.13 -35.66
CA PRO A 352 33.34 8.29 -35.49
C PRO A 352 34.65 9.06 -35.80
N ALA A 353 35.63 8.92 -34.92
CA ALA A 353 36.96 9.49 -35.07
C ALA A 353 37.76 8.80 -36.19
N ARG A 354 38.36 9.60 -37.06
CA ARG A 354 39.24 9.20 -38.16
C ARG A 354 40.66 9.04 -37.61
N ILE A 355 41.15 7.81 -37.56
CA ILE A 355 42.56 7.51 -37.27
C ILE A 355 43.39 7.95 -38.48
N ARG A 356 44.48 8.70 -38.25
CA ARG A 356 45.55 8.92 -39.22
C ARG A 356 46.89 8.70 -38.54
#